data_AF-Q0UC11-F1
#
_entry.id   AF-Q0UC11-F1
#
_cell.length_a   1.000
_cell.length_b   1.000
_cell.length_c   1.000
_cell.angle_alpha   90.00
_cell.angle_beta   90.00
_cell.angle_gamma   90.00
#
_symmetry.space_group_name_H-M   'P 1'
#
loop_
_entity.id
_entity.type
_entity.pdbx_description
1 polymer ?
#
loop_
_entity_poly.entity_id
_entity_poly.type
_entity_poly.pdbx_seq_one_letter_code
_entity_poly.pdbx_strand_id
1 'polypeptide(L)'
;MRALKKDRQDYGEFGPFFVNAGPQSFLIVRDPKHVDKVCNASRQITPTAFHLELFDKVYGLPAAALNLYAGKAGLEADIKDLQYAHVALTEKHFTGAMLLNNAETYVSILSQNLHDKMFQVGSWTQIEDTWAFFRQVVTRCILVSIFGLDLFKQYPNVMKDYLEFSDTIEGFVPGLPRYWVPGAAIQARDRLLLGIQKWLRANLGGSESARIADEDPTWDAMKGSKFFQERNHVLSNIDVLDMKARATEALSIMHE
;
A
#
# COMPACT_ATOMS: atom_id res chain seq x y z
N MET A 1 -5.42 -8.62 23.65
CA MET A 1 -6.73 -9.16 24.10
C MET A 1 -6.97 -9.16 25.62
N ARG A 2 -5.98 -9.44 26.49
CA ARG A 2 -6.20 -9.41 27.97
C ARG A 2 -6.46 -8.00 28.52
N ALA A 3 -5.80 -6.96 27.99
CA ALA A 3 -5.99 -5.57 28.42
C ALA A 3 -7.43 -5.07 28.17
N LEU A 4 -7.94 -5.21 26.94
CA LEU A 4 -9.31 -4.80 26.60
C LEU A 4 -10.41 -5.53 27.39
N LYS A 5 -10.15 -6.76 27.87
CA LYS A 5 -11.07 -7.49 28.75
C LYS A 5 -11.09 -6.92 30.17
N LYS A 6 -9.95 -6.44 30.67
CA LYS A 6 -9.84 -5.76 31.97
C LYS A 6 -10.52 -4.39 31.93
N ASP A 7 -10.27 -3.60 30.89
CA ASP A 7 -10.87 -2.28 30.73
C ASP A 7 -12.41 -2.34 30.57
N ARG A 8 -12.94 -3.46 30.09
CA ARG A 8 -14.39 -3.72 30.05
C ARG A 8 -15.02 -3.86 31.43
N GLN A 9 -14.26 -4.32 32.43
CA GLN A 9 -14.72 -4.39 33.81
C GLN A 9 -14.67 -3.00 34.47
N ASP A 10 -13.67 -2.20 34.13
CA ASP A 10 -13.43 -0.89 34.77
C ASP A 10 -14.31 0.25 34.18
N TYR A 11 -14.60 0.22 32.87
CA TYR A 11 -15.33 1.29 32.16
C TYR A 11 -16.72 0.87 31.63
N GLY A 12 -17.19 -0.31 32.05
CA GLY A 12 -18.44 -0.90 31.57
C GLY A 12 -18.38 -1.36 30.10
N GLU A 13 -19.52 -1.81 29.57
CA GLU A 13 -19.56 -2.47 28.26
C GLU A 13 -19.50 -1.50 27.07
N PHE A 14 -20.04 -0.28 27.22
CA PHE A 14 -20.26 0.66 26.11
C PHE A 14 -19.68 2.07 26.36
N GLY A 15 -19.13 2.34 27.54
CA GLY A 15 -18.48 3.62 27.84
C GLY A 15 -17.21 3.82 26.98
N PRO A 16 -17.00 5.02 26.41
CA PRO A 16 -15.73 5.35 25.78
C PRO A 16 -14.63 5.51 26.85
N PHE A 17 -13.41 5.13 26.52
CA PHE A 17 -12.27 5.25 27.43
C PHE A 17 -10.97 5.48 26.67
N PHE A 18 -9.96 6.03 27.34
CA PHE A 18 -8.65 6.24 26.74
C PHE A 18 -7.70 5.09 27.07
N VAL A 19 -6.92 4.68 26.08
CA VAL A 19 -5.80 3.75 26.25
C VAL A 19 -4.55 4.44 25.76
N ASN A 20 -3.52 4.49 26.61
CA ASN A 20 -2.21 4.96 26.20
C ASN A 20 -1.43 3.78 25.61
N ALA A 21 -0.98 3.91 24.37
CA ALA A 21 -0.08 2.97 23.71
C ALA A 21 1.17 3.72 23.27
N GLY A 22 2.28 3.51 23.99
CA GLY A 22 3.49 4.28 23.81
C GLY A 22 3.26 5.77 24.10
N PRO A 23 3.71 6.69 23.21
CA PRO A 23 3.53 8.13 23.39
C PRO A 23 2.14 8.63 22.99
N GLN A 24 1.27 7.78 22.42
CA GLN A 24 -0.03 8.18 21.90
C GLN A 24 -1.18 7.71 22.82
N SER A 25 -2.22 8.54 22.89
CA SER A 25 -3.45 8.22 23.62
C SER A 25 -4.58 7.98 22.62
N PHE A 26 -5.23 6.83 22.73
CA PHE A 26 -6.28 6.38 21.82
C PHE A 26 -7.62 6.41 22.55
N LEU A 27 -8.60 7.10 21.96
CA LEU A 27 -9.99 7.00 22.41
C LEU A 27 -10.60 5.72 21.84
N ILE A 28 -10.97 4.79 22.71
CA ILE A 28 -11.65 3.55 22.35
C ILE A 28 -13.16 3.78 22.43
N VAL A 29 -13.83 3.67 21.27
CA VAL A 29 -15.29 3.77 21.14
C VAL A 29 -15.85 2.41 20.74
N ARG A 30 -16.80 1.89 21.52
CA ARG A 30 -17.37 0.54 21.33
C ARG A 30 -18.87 0.53 21.07
N ASP A 31 -19.58 1.57 21.52
CA ASP A 31 -21.01 1.69 21.28
C ASP A 31 -21.28 2.00 19.79
N PRO A 32 -22.09 1.21 19.07
CA PRO A 32 -22.33 1.41 17.66
C PRO A 32 -22.88 2.80 17.31
N LYS A 33 -23.70 3.41 18.17
CA LYS A 33 -24.24 4.76 17.95
C LYS A 33 -23.16 5.82 18.13
N HIS A 34 -22.22 5.62 19.06
CA HIS A 34 -21.06 6.50 19.20
C HIS A 34 -20.08 6.35 18.04
N VAL A 35 -19.85 5.12 17.55
CA VAL A 35 -19.04 4.88 16.35
C VAL A 35 -19.65 5.61 15.15
N ASP A 36 -20.96 5.46 14.92
CA ASP A 36 -21.65 6.16 13.83
C ASP A 36 -21.52 7.68 13.95
N LYS A 37 -21.70 8.25 15.15
CA LYS A 37 -21.48 9.68 15.39
C LYS A 37 -20.05 10.12 15.08
N VAL A 38 -19.04 9.36 15.50
CA VAL A 38 -17.63 9.69 15.24
C VAL A 38 -17.31 9.60 13.75
N CYS A 39 -17.78 8.55 13.06
CA CYS A 39 -17.62 8.40 11.61
C CYS A 39 -18.32 9.53 10.84
N ASN A 40 -19.51 9.96 11.25
CA ASN A 40 -20.19 11.09 10.60
C ASN A 40 -19.53 12.45 10.90
N ALA A 41 -18.92 12.59 12.08
CA ALA A 41 -18.13 13.78 12.44
C ALA A 41 -16.72 13.79 11.83
N SER A 42 -16.22 12.66 11.31
CA SER A 42 -14.84 12.48 10.83
C SER A 42 -14.50 13.31 9.59
N ARG A 43 -15.45 14.03 8.99
CA ARG A 43 -15.16 15.13 8.05
C ARG A 43 -14.21 16.18 8.64
N GLN A 44 -14.03 16.21 9.96
CA GLN A 44 -13.08 17.06 10.69
C GLN A 44 -11.83 16.32 11.21
N ILE A 45 -11.73 14.98 11.07
CA ILE A 45 -10.63 14.15 11.57
C ILE A 45 -9.86 13.60 10.38
N THR A 46 -8.72 14.21 10.04
CA THR A 46 -7.90 13.77 8.92
C THR A 46 -6.77 12.84 9.42
N PRO A 47 -6.57 11.64 8.84
CA PRO A 47 -5.50 10.72 9.23
C PRO A 47 -4.09 11.19 8.80
N THR A 48 -3.95 12.44 8.34
CA THR A 48 -2.73 13.01 7.75
C THR A 48 -1.48 12.79 8.60
N ALA A 49 -1.58 12.98 9.93
CA ALA A 49 -0.42 12.82 10.81
C ALA A 49 0.10 11.36 10.82
N PHE A 50 -0.79 10.38 10.86
CA PHE A 50 -0.43 8.96 10.84
C PHE A 50 0.17 8.56 9.48
N HIS A 51 -0.44 8.99 8.37
CA HIS A 51 0.10 8.74 7.03
C HIS A 51 1.48 9.37 6.85
N LEU A 52 1.69 10.61 7.31
CA LEU A 52 3.01 11.26 7.25
C LEU A 52 4.08 10.47 8.01
N GLU A 53 3.75 9.91 9.18
CA GLU A 53 4.69 9.07 9.92
C GLU A 53 5.04 7.78 9.20
N LEU A 54 4.07 7.13 8.55
CA LEU A 54 4.32 5.96 7.70
C LEU A 54 5.23 6.31 6.53
N PHE A 55 4.92 7.37 5.79
CA PHE A 55 5.73 7.80 4.65
C PHE A 55 7.16 8.18 5.06
N ASP A 56 7.36 8.86 6.18
CA ASP A 56 8.71 9.19 6.66
C ASP A 56 9.46 7.97 7.22
N LYS A 57 8.86 7.28 8.19
CA LYS A 57 9.57 6.29 9.03
C LYS A 57 9.58 4.91 8.40
N VAL A 58 8.47 4.48 7.81
CA VAL A 58 8.28 3.14 7.24
C VAL A 58 8.73 3.11 5.78
N TYR A 59 8.16 3.96 4.92
CA TYR A 59 8.40 3.90 3.47
C TYR A 59 9.63 4.69 3.02
N GLY A 60 10.05 5.72 3.77
CA GLY A 60 11.29 6.45 3.52
C GLY A 60 11.19 7.57 2.48
N LEU A 61 10.04 8.25 2.44
CA LEU A 61 9.75 9.38 1.55
C LEU A 61 10.76 10.53 1.78
N PRO A 62 11.28 11.17 0.71
CA PRO A 62 12.17 12.32 0.84
C PRO A 62 11.53 13.51 1.56
N ALA A 63 12.33 14.30 2.27
CA ALA A 63 11.85 15.44 3.07
C ALA A 63 11.10 16.50 2.24
N ALA A 64 11.53 16.74 1.00
CA ALA A 64 10.86 17.69 0.11
C ALA A 64 9.43 17.22 -0.25
N ALA A 65 9.26 15.93 -0.55
CA ALA A 65 7.96 15.32 -0.81
C ALA A 65 7.10 15.25 0.48
N LEU A 66 7.69 14.96 1.64
CA LEU A 66 6.98 15.00 2.92
C LEU A 66 6.37 16.37 3.22
N ASN A 67 7.04 17.46 2.85
CA ASN A 67 6.49 18.81 3.03
C ASN A 67 5.27 19.08 2.15
N LEU A 68 5.24 18.53 0.93
CA LEU A 68 4.04 18.55 0.07
C LEU A 68 2.88 17.82 0.74
N TYR A 69 3.12 16.62 1.27
CA TYR A 69 2.09 15.79 1.93
C TYR A 69 1.57 16.44 3.21
N ALA A 70 2.42 17.21 3.88
CA ALA A 70 2.05 17.98 5.06
C ALA A 70 1.32 19.29 4.73
N GLY A 71 1.13 19.63 3.44
CA GLY A 71 0.56 20.91 3.00
C GLY A 71 1.44 22.11 3.36
N LYS A 72 2.73 21.89 3.62
CA LYS A 72 3.70 22.92 4.02
C LYS A 72 4.51 23.48 2.84
N ALA A 73 4.47 22.80 1.70
CA ALA A 73 5.14 23.18 0.46
C ALA A 73 4.33 22.70 -0.76
N GLY A 74 4.68 23.20 -1.94
CA GLY A 74 4.03 22.84 -3.20
C GLY A 74 3.07 23.91 -3.71
N LEU A 75 2.80 23.89 -5.02
CA LEU A 75 1.77 24.71 -5.62
C LEU A 75 0.39 24.13 -5.28
N GLU A 76 -0.66 24.97 -5.32
CA GLU A 76 -2.03 24.48 -5.12
C GLU A 76 -2.41 23.40 -6.14
N ALA A 77 -1.88 23.50 -7.37
CA ALA A 77 -2.02 22.48 -8.40
C ALA A 77 -1.42 21.13 -7.96
N ASP A 78 -0.19 21.12 -7.43
CA ASP A 78 0.50 19.90 -6.97
C ASP A 78 -0.28 19.20 -5.86
N ILE A 79 -0.88 19.97 -4.93
CA ILE A 79 -1.70 19.42 -3.84
C ILE A 79 -2.98 18.79 -4.41
N LYS A 80 -3.62 19.42 -5.40
CA LYS A 80 -4.80 18.86 -6.07
C LYS A 80 -4.45 17.59 -6.85
N ASP A 81 -3.34 17.58 -7.56
CA ASP A 81 -2.87 16.41 -8.31
C ASP A 81 -2.52 15.25 -7.37
N LEU A 82 -1.89 15.55 -6.23
CA LEU A 82 -1.62 14.56 -5.19
C LEU A 82 -2.93 13.98 -4.63
N GLN A 83 -3.90 14.83 -4.29
CA GLN A 83 -5.21 14.39 -3.80
C GLN A 83 -5.96 13.56 -4.86
N TYR A 84 -5.89 13.98 -6.13
CA TYR A 84 -6.47 13.23 -7.25
C TYR A 84 -5.84 11.84 -7.37
N ALA A 85 -4.51 11.75 -7.26
CA ALA A 85 -3.77 10.48 -7.33
C ALA A 85 -4.09 9.53 -6.17
N HIS A 86 -4.35 10.04 -4.97
CA HIS A 86 -4.62 9.23 -3.77
C HIS A 86 -6.09 8.85 -3.60
N VAL A 87 -7.01 9.75 -3.93
CA VAL A 87 -8.44 9.58 -3.64
C VAL A 87 -9.20 9.27 -4.93
N ALA A 88 -9.22 10.21 -5.88
CA ALA A 88 -10.09 10.12 -7.05
C ALA A 88 -9.74 8.93 -7.95
N LEU A 89 -8.45 8.64 -8.15
CA LEU A 89 -8.04 7.46 -8.93
C LEU A 89 -8.35 6.14 -8.22
N THR A 90 -8.20 6.09 -6.89
CA THR A 90 -8.58 4.92 -6.10
C THR A 90 -10.08 4.67 -6.22
N GLU A 91 -10.90 5.71 -6.06
CA GLU A 91 -12.35 5.60 -6.24
C GLU A 91 -12.72 5.21 -7.67
N LYS A 92 -12.08 5.79 -8.70
CA LYS A 92 -12.31 5.46 -10.11
C LYS A 92 -12.06 3.98 -10.41
N HIS A 93 -10.94 3.43 -9.94
CA HIS A 93 -10.50 2.09 -10.33
C HIS A 93 -10.97 0.97 -9.42
N PHE A 94 -11.34 1.28 -8.17
CA PHE A 94 -11.80 0.30 -7.18
C PHE A 94 -13.29 0.43 -6.84
N THR A 95 -14.08 1.06 -7.72
CA THR A 95 -15.54 1.05 -7.64
C THR A 95 -16.19 0.72 -9.00
N GLY A 96 -17.48 0.40 -8.99
CA GLY A 96 -18.28 0.21 -10.19
C GLY A 96 -17.72 -0.82 -11.19
N ALA A 97 -17.75 -0.49 -12.48
CA ALA A 97 -17.33 -1.38 -13.55
C ALA A 97 -15.80 -1.61 -13.58
N MET A 98 -14.99 -0.63 -13.16
CA MET A 98 -13.53 -0.78 -13.14
C MET A 98 -13.08 -1.78 -12.08
N LEU A 99 -13.76 -1.81 -10.92
CA LEU A 99 -13.53 -2.83 -9.90
C LEU A 99 -13.76 -4.24 -10.45
N LEU A 100 -14.84 -4.44 -11.21
CA LEU A 100 -15.15 -5.74 -11.82
C LEU A 100 -14.03 -6.18 -12.77
N ASN A 101 -13.59 -5.29 -13.67
CA ASN A 101 -12.50 -5.58 -14.60
C ASN A 101 -11.19 -5.92 -13.85
N ASN A 102 -10.85 -5.16 -12.80
CA ASN A 102 -9.67 -5.43 -11.98
C ASN A 102 -9.77 -6.77 -11.22
N ALA A 103 -10.97 -7.11 -10.74
CA ALA A 103 -11.23 -8.39 -10.08
C ALA A 103 -11.11 -9.57 -11.06
N GLU A 104 -11.64 -9.45 -12.28
CA GLU A 104 -11.50 -10.45 -13.34
C GLU A 104 -10.04 -10.66 -13.73
N THR A 105 -9.26 -9.58 -13.87
CA THR A 105 -7.81 -9.64 -14.08
C THR A 105 -7.12 -10.40 -12.95
N TYR A 106 -7.42 -10.06 -11.69
CA TYR A 106 -6.84 -10.76 -10.53
C TYR A 106 -7.21 -12.26 -10.51
N VAL A 107 -8.48 -12.61 -10.76
CA VAL A 107 -8.95 -14.01 -10.79
C VAL A 107 -8.27 -14.79 -11.91
N SER A 108 -8.08 -14.19 -13.08
CA SER A 108 -7.35 -14.79 -14.19
C SER A 108 -5.89 -15.07 -13.81
N ILE A 109 -5.20 -14.08 -13.23
CA ILE A 109 -3.82 -14.22 -12.74
C ILE A 109 -3.71 -15.29 -11.65
N LEU A 110 -4.63 -15.32 -10.69
CA LEU A 110 -4.66 -16.31 -9.63
C LEU A 110 -4.88 -17.73 -10.18
N SER A 111 -5.84 -17.87 -11.09
CA SER A 111 -6.14 -19.16 -11.73
C SER A 111 -4.94 -19.68 -12.50
N GLN A 112 -4.28 -18.82 -13.28
CA GLN A 112 -3.06 -19.18 -14.02
C GLN A 112 -1.92 -19.52 -13.06
N ASN A 113 -1.73 -18.74 -11.98
CA ASN A 113 -0.68 -19.02 -10.99
C ASN A 113 -0.87 -20.35 -10.26
N LEU A 114 -2.12 -20.69 -9.91
CA LEU A 114 -2.44 -21.97 -9.28
C LEU A 114 -2.33 -23.14 -10.27
N HIS A 115 -2.67 -22.94 -11.54
CA HIS A 115 -2.44 -23.94 -12.58
C HIS A 115 -0.94 -24.26 -12.75
N ASP A 116 -0.09 -23.23 -12.76
CA ASP A 116 1.36 -23.35 -12.89
C ASP A 116 2.04 -24.01 -11.70
N LYS A 117 1.36 -24.11 -10.54
CA LYS A 117 1.89 -24.81 -9.35
C LYS A 117 1.93 -26.33 -9.51
N MET A 118 1.45 -26.87 -10.64
CA MET A 118 1.52 -28.30 -11.01
C MET A 118 1.08 -29.24 -9.89
N PHE A 119 -0.05 -28.93 -9.24
CA PHE A 119 -0.67 -29.89 -8.33
C PHE A 119 -0.93 -31.20 -9.05
N GLN A 120 -0.51 -32.31 -8.44
CA GLN A 120 -0.69 -33.61 -9.08
C GLN A 120 -2.17 -33.97 -9.13
N VAL A 121 -2.70 -34.14 -10.34
CA VAL A 121 -4.09 -34.56 -10.54
C VAL A 121 -4.23 -36.01 -10.08
N GLY A 122 -5.17 -36.27 -9.17
CA GLY A 122 -5.45 -37.61 -8.65
C GLY A 122 -4.60 -38.04 -7.45
N SER A 123 -3.73 -37.16 -6.91
CA SER A 123 -3.02 -37.40 -5.65
C SER A 123 -3.05 -36.16 -4.75
N TRP A 124 -2.95 -36.39 -3.44
CA TRP A 124 -2.85 -35.28 -2.48
C TRP A 124 -1.45 -34.66 -2.55
N THR A 125 -1.39 -33.34 -2.74
CA THR A 125 -0.14 -32.58 -2.60
C THR A 125 -0.03 -32.07 -1.16
N GLN A 126 1.04 -32.45 -0.46
CA GLN A 126 1.30 -31.97 0.91
C GLN A 126 1.85 -30.54 0.87
N ILE A 127 1.22 -29.64 1.62
CA ILE A 127 1.69 -28.27 1.86
C ILE A 127 2.03 -28.17 3.34
N GLU A 128 3.32 -28.15 3.67
CA GLU A 128 3.81 -28.17 5.06
C GLU A 128 3.39 -26.91 5.84
N ASP A 129 3.40 -25.75 5.17
CA ASP A 129 2.98 -24.48 5.73
C ASP A 129 1.95 -23.82 4.83
N THR A 130 0.67 -24.03 5.17
CA THR A 130 -0.45 -23.48 4.41
C THR A 130 -0.47 -21.95 4.45
N TRP A 131 -0.01 -21.34 5.55
CA TRP A 131 0.02 -19.88 5.68
C TRP A 131 1.10 -19.27 4.79
N ALA A 132 2.33 -19.80 4.84
CA ALA A 132 3.42 -19.33 3.99
C ALA A 132 3.08 -19.53 2.50
N PHE A 133 2.44 -20.65 2.15
CA PHE A 133 1.95 -20.89 0.80
C PHE A 133 0.92 -19.84 0.36
N PHE A 134 -0.12 -19.60 1.17
CA PHE A 134 -1.17 -18.65 0.84
C PHE A 134 -0.64 -17.22 0.73
N ARG A 135 0.18 -16.81 1.71
CA ARG A 135 0.85 -15.50 1.71
C ARG A 135 1.67 -15.30 0.44
N GLN A 136 2.47 -16.29 0.03
CA GLN A 136 3.28 -16.18 -1.19
C GLN A 136 2.42 -16.09 -2.46
N VAL A 137 1.39 -16.93 -2.60
CA VAL A 137 0.55 -16.97 -3.80
C VAL A 137 -0.28 -15.70 -3.92
N VAL A 138 -1.01 -15.32 -2.87
CA VAL A 138 -1.91 -14.17 -2.90
C VAL A 138 -1.13 -12.87 -3.10
N THR A 139 -0.07 -12.64 -2.33
CA THR A 139 0.76 -11.44 -2.50
C THR A 139 1.36 -11.38 -3.89
N ARG A 140 1.87 -12.49 -4.44
CA ARG A 140 2.38 -12.50 -5.83
C ARG A 140 1.29 -12.11 -6.82
N CYS A 141 0.09 -12.68 -6.72
CA CYS A 141 -1.02 -12.38 -7.63
C CYS A 141 -1.47 -10.92 -7.54
N ILE A 142 -1.52 -10.34 -6.33
CA ILE A 142 -1.80 -8.92 -6.11
C ILE A 142 -0.72 -8.04 -6.76
N LEU A 143 0.56 -8.36 -6.55
CA LEU A 143 1.64 -7.60 -7.15
C LEU A 143 1.61 -7.67 -8.67
N VAL A 144 1.30 -8.82 -9.26
CA VAL A 144 1.13 -8.96 -10.71
C VAL A 144 -0.10 -8.19 -11.22
N SER A 145 -1.22 -8.22 -10.49
CA SER A 145 -2.42 -7.51 -10.93
C SER A 145 -2.24 -5.99 -10.89
N ILE A 146 -1.50 -5.47 -9.92
CA ILE A 146 -1.27 -4.02 -9.78
C ILE A 146 -0.10 -3.54 -10.63
N PHE A 147 1.05 -4.22 -10.60
CA PHE A 147 2.32 -3.76 -11.18
C PHE A 147 2.75 -4.52 -12.44
N GLY A 148 2.01 -5.55 -12.85
CA GLY A 148 2.32 -6.35 -14.02
C GLY A 148 3.34 -7.45 -13.76
N LEU A 149 3.50 -8.34 -14.74
CA LEU A 149 4.41 -9.49 -14.68
C LEU A 149 5.88 -9.07 -14.75
N ASP A 150 6.17 -7.98 -15.44
CA ASP A 150 7.54 -7.54 -15.71
C ASP A 150 8.28 -7.03 -14.47
N LEU A 151 7.56 -6.65 -13.41
CA LEU A 151 8.13 -6.39 -12.09
C LEU A 151 9.00 -7.56 -11.62
N PHE A 152 8.53 -8.80 -11.78
CA PHE A 152 9.27 -10.00 -11.38
C PHE A 152 10.39 -10.37 -12.35
N LYS A 153 10.37 -9.88 -13.59
CA LYS A 153 11.46 -10.08 -14.56
C LYS A 153 12.62 -9.14 -14.26
N GLN A 154 12.31 -7.86 -13.99
CA GLN A 154 13.32 -6.84 -13.71
C GLN A 154 13.83 -6.86 -12.28
N TYR A 155 12.98 -7.28 -11.35
CA TYR A 155 13.30 -7.42 -9.93
C TYR A 155 12.87 -8.81 -9.40
N PRO A 156 13.63 -9.88 -9.72
CA PRO A 156 13.27 -11.25 -9.32
C PRO A 156 13.14 -11.47 -7.81
N ASN A 157 13.86 -10.68 -7.00
CA ASN A 157 13.84 -10.78 -5.54
C ASN A 157 12.72 -9.98 -4.87
N VAL A 158 11.86 -9.28 -5.64
CA VAL A 158 10.80 -8.40 -5.09
C VAL A 158 9.95 -9.10 -4.04
N MET A 159 9.58 -10.37 -4.26
CA MET A 159 8.76 -11.11 -3.31
C MET A 159 9.48 -11.35 -1.98
N LYS A 160 10.75 -11.77 -2.05
CA LYS A 160 11.56 -12.06 -0.86
C LYS A 160 11.78 -10.78 -0.05
N ASP A 161 12.21 -9.72 -0.73
CA ASP A 161 12.49 -8.44 -0.08
C ASP A 161 11.20 -7.81 0.50
N TYR A 162 10.05 -7.98 -0.17
CA TYR A 162 8.75 -7.52 0.33
C TYR A 162 8.32 -8.28 1.58
N LEU A 163 8.42 -9.61 1.60
CA LEU A 163 8.06 -10.40 2.77
C LEU A 163 8.94 -10.04 3.97
N GLU A 164 10.26 -9.91 3.76
CA GLU A 164 11.20 -9.47 4.79
C GLU A 164 10.84 -8.08 5.32
N PHE A 165 10.56 -7.12 4.43
CA PHE A 165 10.11 -5.79 4.82
C PHE A 165 8.82 -5.84 5.64
N SER A 166 7.78 -6.53 5.14
CA SER A 166 6.48 -6.69 5.79
C SER A 166 6.60 -7.30 7.19
N ASP A 167 7.43 -8.34 7.36
CA ASP A 167 7.64 -8.99 8.66
C ASP A 167 8.36 -8.04 9.64
N THR A 168 9.28 -7.22 9.15
CA THR A 168 10.03 -6.30 10.02
C THR A 168 9.23 -5.07 10.47
N ILE A 169 8.15 -4.71 9.77
CA ILE A 169 7.34 -3.53 10.08
C ILE A 169 6.06 -3.84 10.86
N GLU A 170 5.73 -5.12 11.08
CA GLU A 170 4.57 -5.56 11.88
C GLU A 170 4.60 -5.01 13.33
N GLY A 171 5.79 -4.64 13.82
CA GLY A 171 6.00 -3.99 15.13
C GLY A 171 6.02 -2.46 15.13
N PHE A 172 5.75 -1.80 14.01
CA PHE A 172 5.78 -0.33 13.94
C PHE A 172 4.64 0.29 14.76
N VAL A 173 5.00 1.18 15.69
CA VAL A 173 4.03 1.97 16.48
C VAL A 173 4.22 3.45 16.16
N PRO A 174 3.15 4.15 15.71
CA PRO A 174 3.17 5.59 15.49
C PRO A 174 3.69 6.38 16.70
N GLY A 175 4.37 7.49 16.45
CA GLY A 175 4.98 8.34 17.48
C GLY A 175 6.35 7.87 17.99
N LEU A 176 6.81 6.65 17.67
CA LEU A 176 8.15 6.21 18.05
C LEU A 176 9.25 6.89 17.20
N PRO A 177 10.44 7.15 17.77
CA PRO A 177 11.56 7.70 17.02
C PRO A 177 12.05 6.78 15.89
N ARG A 178 12.55 7.35 14.79
CA ARG A 178 12.99 6.59 13.60
C ARG A 178 14.08 5.54 13.90
N TYR A 179 14.95 5.79 14.87
CA TYR A 179 16.01 4.85 15.23
C TYR A 179 15.51 3.59 15.96
N TRP A 180 14.22 3.50 16.28
CA TRP A 180 13.58 2.27 16.80
C TRP A 180 13.12 1.34 15.68
N VAL A 181 13.06 1.81 14.43
CA VAL A 181 12.79 0.96 13.28
C VAL A 181 13.98 0.01 13.12
N PRO A 182 13.77 -1.33 13.12
CA PRO A 182 14.86 -2.29 13.03
C PRO A 182 15.75 -2.02 11.81
N GLY A 183 17.07 -2.11 11.96
CA GLY A 183 18.00 -1.90 10.84
C GLY A 183 17.74 -2.85 9.66
N ALA A 184 17.25 -4.06 9.93
CA ALA A 184 16.80 -5.00 8.91
C ALA A 184 15.64 -4.45 8.07
N ALA A 185 14.68 -3.74 8.70
CA ALA A 185 13.57 -3.11 7.99
C ALA A 185 14.06 -2.02 7.03
N ILE A 186 15.03 -1.21 7.46
CA ILE A 186 15.66 -0.17 6.63
C ILE A 186 16.35 -0.80 5.42
N GLN A 187 17.08 -1.89 5.62
CA GLN A 187 17.80 -2.57 4.54
C GLN A 187 16.84 -3.23 3.53
N ALA A 188 15.80 -3.92 4.01
CA ALA A 188 14.79 -4.52 3.14
C ALA A 188 14.04 -3.46 2.33
N ARG A 189 13.63 -2.37 2.99
CA ARG A 189 13.04 -1.19 2.34
C ARG A 189 13.95 -0.61 1.27
N ASP A 190 15.21 -0.36 1.58
CA ASP A 190 16.13 0.28 0.62
C ASP A 190 16.37 -0.61 -0.60
N ARG A 191 16.43 -1.94 -0.44
CA ARG A 191 16.47 -2.90 -1.57
C ARG A 191 15.20 -2.81 -2.42
N LEU A 192 14.03 -2.80 -1.78
CA LEU A 192 12.75 -2.63 -2.47
C LEU A 192 12.70 -1.34 -3.27
N LEU A 193 13.04 -0.20 -2.65
CA LEU A 193 13.04 1.09 -3.32
C LEU A 193 13.99 1.09 -4.53
N LEU A 194 15.18 0.51 -4.42
CA LEU A 194 16.11 0.41 -5.55
C LEU A 194 15.56 -0.46 -6.69
N GLY A 195 14.98 -1.62 -6.37
CA GLY A 195 14.39 -2.52 -7.36
C GLY A 195 13.17 -1.91 -8.06
N ILE A 196 12.28 -1.28 -7.30
CA ILE A 196 11.11 -0.56 -7.81
C ILE A 196 11.55 0.62 -8.68
N GLN A 197 12.53 1.42 -8.27
CA GLN A 197 13.04 2.53 -9.10
C GLN A 197 13.57 2.03 -10.45
N LYS A 198 14.29 0.90 -10.47
CA LYS A 198 14.79 0.31 -11.71
C LYS A 198 13.64 -0.06 -12.64
N TRP A 199 12.63 -0.76 -12.11
CA TRP A 199 11.43 -1.14 -12.85
C TRP A 199 10.64 0.07 -13.36
N LEU A 200 10.43 1.09 -12.51
CA LEU A 200 9.76 2.34 -12.89
C LEU A 200 10.47 3.06 -14.03
N ARG A 201 11.81 3.17 -13.98
CA ARG A 201 12.58 3.80 -15.06
C ARG A 201 12.43 3.05 -16.39
N ALA A 202 12.43 1.72 -16.34
CA ALA A 202 12.37 0.89 -17.54
C ALA A 202 10.99 0.89 -18.19
N ASN A 203 9.92 0.85 -17.40
CA ASN A 203 8.55 0.66 -17.92
C ASN A 203 7.71 1.95 -17.96
N LEU A 204 8.04 2.94 -17.13
CA LEU A 204 7.24 4.16 -16.90
C LEU A 204 8.09 5.44 -16.90
N GLY A 205 9.29 5.39 -17.49
CA GLY A 205 10.20 6.53 -17.62
C GLY A 205 10.20 7.22 -19.00
N GLY A 206 9.48 6.68 -19.99
CA GLY A 206 9.44 7.20 -21.36
C GLY A 206 8.22 8.06 -21.68
N SER A 207 8.30 8.86 -22.75
CA SER A 207 7.21 9.73 -23.23
C SER A 207 5.92 9.00 -23.62
N GLU A 208 5.99 7.70 -23.91
CA GLU A 208 4.81 6.85 -24.17
C GLU A 208 3.99 6.50 -22.92
N SER A 209 4.50 6.78 -21.72
CA SER A 209 3.69 6.67 -20.49
C SER A 209 2.66 7.81 -20.33
N ALA A 210 2.71 8.83 -21.20
CA ALA A 210 1.89 10.03 -21.13
C ALA A 210 0.52 9.93 -21.84
N ARG A 211 0.19 8.78 -22.44
CA ARG A 211 -1.09 8.58 -23.13
C ARG A 211 -1.74 7.30 -22.62
N ILE A 212 -2.44 7.43 -21.50
CA ILE A 212 -3.37 6.39 -21.04
C ILE A 212 -4.74 6.83 -21.56
N ALA A 213 -5.15 6.27 -22.70
CA ALA A 213 -6.45 6.53 -23.29
C ALA A 213 -7.53 5.72 -22.55
N ASP A 214 -8.78 6.17 -22.59
CA ASP A 214 -9.88 5.44 -21.95
C ASP A 214 -10.10 4.05 -22.58
N GLU A 215 -9.74 3.91 -23.86
CA GLU A 215 -9.81 2.68 -24.64
C GLU A 215 -8.66 1.69 -24.36
N ASP A 216 -7.59 2.13 -23.67
CA ASP A 216 -6.47 1.26 -23.35
C ASP A 216 -6.89 0.12 -22.41
N PRO A 217 -6.28 -1.08 -22.55
CA PRO A 217 -6.54 -2.22 -21.68
C PRO A 217 -6.44 -1.84 -20.20
N THR A 218 -7.30 -2.42 -19.37
CA THR A 218 -7.28 -2.21 -17.91
C THR A 218 -6.02 -2.75 -17.24
N TRP A 219 -5.28 -3.64 -17.93
CA TRP A 219 -4.05 -4.26 -17.44
C TRP A 219 -3.05 -4.51 -18.56
N ASP A 220 -1.79 -4.22 -18.27
CA ASP A 220 -0.64 -4.46 -19.15
C ASP A 220 0.44 -5.29 -18.43
N ALA A 221 1.05 -6.25 -19.13
CA ALA A 221 2.02 -7.16 -18.52
C ALA A 221 3.33 -6.45 -18.09
N MET A 222 3.68 -5.32 -18.72
CA MET A 222 4.89 -4.54 -18.44
C MET A 222 4.63 -3.41 -17.45
N LYS A 223 3.51 -2.70 -17.61
CA LYS A 223 3.18 -1.47 -16.90
C LYS A 223 2.19 -1.68 -15.74
N GLY A 224 1.53 -2.84 -15.69
CA GLY A 224 0.56 -3.19 -14.66
C GLY A 224 -0.83 -2.66 -14.92
N SER A 225 -1.60 -2.52 -13.84
CA SER A 225 -2.97 -1.99 -13.88
C SER A 225 -3.03 -0.55 -14.40
N LYS A 226 -4.12 -0.20 -15.05
CA LYS A 226 -4.42 1.18 -15.47
C LYS A 226 -4.43 2.14 -14.28
N PHE A 227 -4.91 1.69 -13.12
CA PHE A 227 -4.80 2.42 -11.85
C PHE A 227 -3.37 2.87 -11.54
N PHE A 228 -2.43 1.92 -11.53
CA PHE A 228 -1.05 2.22 -11.20
C PHE A 228 -0.41 3.15 -12.23
N GLN A 229 -0.71 2.93 -13.51
CA GLN A 229 -0.20 3.75 -14.61
C GLN A 229 -0.68 5.20 -14.50
N GLU A 230 -2.00 5.44 -14.34
CA GLU A 230 -2.57 6.78 -14.21
C GLU A 230 -2.03 7.49 -12.96
N ARG A 231 -1.97 6.78 -11.84
CA ARG A 231 -1.45 7.32 -10.58
C ARG A 231 0.01 7.71 -10.72
N ASN A 232 0.86 6.83 -11.25
CA ASN A 232 2.27 7.13 -11.45
C ASN A 232 2.47 8.29 -12.46
N HIS A 233 1.64 8.40 -13.49
CA HIS A 233 1.69 9.50 -14.45
C HIS A 233 1.41 10.84 -13.77
N VAL A 234 0.32 10.96 -13.01
CA VAL A 234 -0.01 12.18 -12.25
C VAL A 234 1.14 12.55 -11.31
N LEU A 235 1.64 11.59 -10.53
CA LEU A 235 2.74 11.86 -9.59
C LEU A 235 4.05 12.24 -10.30
N SER A 236 4.27 11.80 -11.52
CA SER A 236 5.47 12.16 -12.29
C SER A 236 5.48 13.60 -12.79
N ASN A 237 4.32 14.25 -12.84
CA ASN A 237 4.18 15.65 -13.23
C ASN A 237 4.40 16.62 -12.04
N ILE A 238 4.55 16.09 -10.82
CA ILE A 238 4.81 16.88 -9.62
C ILE A 238 6.33 16.93 -9.41
N ASP A 239 6.94 18.10 -9.58
CA ASP A 239 8.40 18.30 -9.60
C ASP A 239 9.13 17.75 -8.36
N VAL A 240 8.50 17.85 -7.18
CA VAL A 240 9.11 17.38 -5.92
C VAL A 240 9.08 15.86 -5.75
N LEU A 241 8.29 15.15 -6.57
CA LEU A 241 8.16 13.69 -6.54
C LEU A 241 9.13 13.04 -7.52
N ASP A 242 10.41 13.04 -7.12
CA ASP A 242 11.46 12.36 -7.85
C ASP A 242 11.23 10.83 -7.95
N MET A 243 12.12 10.15 -8.68
CA MET A 243 12.03 8.70 -8.87
C MET A 243 12.03 7.92 -7.54
N LYS A 244 12.69 8.41 -6.49
CA LYS A 244 12.70 7.77 -5.18
C LYS A 244 11.36 7.99 -4.47
N ALA A 245 10.78 9.18 -4.54
CA ALA A 245 9.45 9.46 -4.01
C ALA A 245 8.40 8.60 -4.71
N ARG A 246 8.43 8.49 -6.04
CA ARG A 246 7.54 7.60 -6.80
C ARG A 246 7.72 6.11 -6.47
N ALA A 247 8.95 5.66 -6.21
CA ALA A 247 9.17 4.29 -5.74
C ALA A 247 8.65 4.06 -4.32
N THR A 248 8.68 5.09 -3.47
CA THR A 248 8.09 5.07 -2.13
C THR A 248 6.57 4.93 -2.21
N GLU A 249 5.94 5.67 -3.13
CA GLU A 249 4.52 5.58 -3.44
C GLU A 249 4.11 4.20 -3.98
N ALA A 250 4.95 3.59 -4.83
CA ALA A 250 4.71 2.23 -5.28
C ALA A 250 4.83 1.22 -4.12
N LEU A 251 5.80 1.40 -3.22
CA LEU A 251 5.97 0.56 -2.04
C LEU A 251 4.79 0.68 -1.07
N SER A 252 4.21 1.87 -0.89
CA SER A 252 3.01 2.02 -0.04
C SER A 252 1.83 1.24 -0.61
N ILE A 253 1.60 1.29 -1.93
CA ILE A 253 0.57 0.48 -2.61
C ILE A 253 0.83 -1.02 -2.47
N MET A 254 2.10 -1.46 -2.44
CA MET A 254 2.41 -2.88 -2.22
C MET A 254 2.04 -3.35 -0.81
N HIS A 255 1.99 -2.45 0.17
CA HIS A 255 1.76 -2.79 1.58
C HIS A 255 0.32 -2.57 2.05
N GLU A 256 -0.40 -1.62 1.46
CA GLU A 256 -1.82 -1.33 1.74
C GLU A 256 -2.77 -2.39 1.18
#